data_AF-A0A415BHC0-F1
#
_entry.id   AF-A0A415BHC0-F1
#
_cell.length_a   1.000
_cell.length_b   1.000
_cell.length_c   1.000
_cell.angle_alpha   90.00
_cell.angle_beta   90.00
_cell.angle_gamma   90.00
#
_symmetry.space_group_name_H-M   'P 1'
#
loop_
_entity.id
_entity.type
_entity.pdbx_description
1 polymer ?
#
loop_
_entity_poly.entity_id
_entity_poly.type
_entity_poly.pdbx_seq_one_letter_code
_entity_poly.pdbx_strand_id
1 'polypeptide(L)'
;MHPGNFSVVTGACQMVRRDVFEQVGGYNEKFAVGFKDTDFCLRVWKAGYRTIFTPYAELYHYVFNSYGREEANEEKLRRWKCEQALFMQRWPEYFVGKDPWLNSNLSSESGYFAL
;
A
#
# COMPACT_ATOMS: atom_id res chain seq x y z
N MET A 1 11.81 -15.10 9.51
CA MET A 1 11.11 -14.36 8.44
C MET A 1 12.06 -14.30 7.25
N HIS A 2 11.59 -14.48 6.01
CA HIS A 2 12.42 -14.48 4.79
C HIS A 2 11.90 -13.42 3.82
N PRO A 3 12.75 -12.87 2.93
CA PRO A 3 12.29 -11.97 1.88
C PRO A 3 11.16 -12.57 1.05
N GLY A 4 10.20 -11.74 0.67
CA GLY A 4 9.01 -12.18 -0.07
C GLY A 4 8.48 -11.10 -1.00
N ASN A 5 7.80 -11.53 -2.06
CA ASN A 5 7.06 -10.63 -2.93
C ASN A 5 5.72 -10.28 -2.29
N PHE A 6 5.36 -9.01 -2.33
CA PHE A 6 4.08 -8.50 -1.86
C PHE A 6 3.45 -7.64 -2.94
N SER A 7 2.12 -7.49 -2.91
CA SER A 7 1.44 -6.50 -3.76
C SER A 7 1.87 -5.08 -3.39
N VAL A 8 1.88 -4.79 -2.09
CA VAL A 8 2.09 -3.45 -1.55
C VAL A 8 2.84 -3.54 -0.22
N VAL A 9 3.59 -2.48 0.10
CA VAL A 9 4.22 -2.28 1.41
C VAL A 9 3.90 -0.87 1.88
N THR A 10 3.92 -0.62 3.19
CA THR A 10 3.67 0.73 3.72
C THR A 10 4.72 1.74 3.25
N GLY A 11 4.29 2.98 3.00
CA GLY A 11 5.15 4.13 2.70
C GLY A 11 6.11 4.53 3.82
N ALA A 12 5.96 3.99 5.03
CA ALA A 12 6.78 4.37 6.18
C ALA A 12 8.27 4.00 6.03
N CYS A 13 8.56 2.92 5.31
CA CYS A 13 9.92 2.49 4.99
C CYS A 13 9.93 1.84 3.61
N GLN A 14 10.27 2.63 2.58
CA GLN A 14 10.36 2.17 1.20
C GLN A 14 11.66 2.64 0.57
N MET A 15 12.23 1.78 -0.27
CA MET A 15 13.33 2.13 -1.16
C MET A 15 12.95 1.71 -2.57
N VAL A 16 13.20 2.59 -3.53
CA VAL A 16 12.93 2.36 -4.95
C VAL A 16 14.06 2.94 -5.77
N ARG A 17 14.35 2.30 -6.91
CA ARG A 17 15.30 2.88 -7.87
C ARG A 17 14.72 4.19 -8.41
N ARG A 18 15.59 5.18 -8.57
CA ARG A 18 15.19 6.51 -9.06
C ARG A 18 14.50 6.46 -10.41
N ASP A 19 15.06 5.71 -11.35
CA ASP A 19 14.51 5.57 -12.70
C ASP A 19 13.13 4.91 -12.71
N VAL A 20 12.89 3.92 -11.85
CA VAL A 20 11.56 3.31 -11.67
C VAL A 20 10.57 4.31 -11.08
N PHE A 21 10.99 5.09 -10.08
CA PHE A 21 10.15 6.13 -9.47
C PHE A 21 9.72 7.19 -10.51
N GLU A 22 10.67 7.67 -11.32
CA GLU A 22 10.42 8.62 -12.39
C GLU A 22 9.55 7.99 -13.50
N GLN A 23 9.82 6.74 -13.90
CA GLN A 23 9.04 6.02 -14.92
C GLN A 23 7.55 5.93 -14.57
N VAL A 24 7.22 5.67 -13.31
CA VAL A 24 5.81 5.56 -12.88
C VAL A 24 5.18 6.91 -12.54
N GLY A 25 5.94 8.01 -12.55
CA GLY A 25 5.47 9.36 -12.20
C GLY A 25 5.37 9.62 -10.70
N GLY A 26 6.20 8.95 -9.89
CA GLY A 26 6.30 9.18 -8.45
C GLY A 26 5.03 8.84 -7.66
N TYR A 27 4.82 9.49 -6.51
CA TYR A 27 3.57 9.35 -5.76
C TYR A 27 2.46 10.19 -6.40
N ASN A 28 1.24 9.66 -6.41
CA ASN A 28 0.08 10.38 -6.94
C ASN A 28 -0.47 11.34 -5.88
N GLU A 29 -0.32 12.64 -6.11
CA GLU A 29 -0.72 13.71 -5.19
C GLU A 29 -2.23 13.79 -4.92
N LYS A 30 -3.06 13.10 -5.74
CA LYS A 30 -4.50 12.96 -5.44
C LYS A 30 -4.77 12.13 -4.19
N PHE A 31 -3.80 11.32 -3.75
CA PHE A 31 -3.78 10.62 -2.49
C PHE A 31 -2.91 11.41 -1.50
N ALA A 32 -3.55 12.31 -0.75
CA ALA A 32 -2.87 13.19 0.18
C ALA A 32 -2.35 12.43 1.40
N VAL A 33 -3.13 11.47 1.92
CA VAL A 33 -2.76 10.68 3.10
C VAL A 33 -2.90 9.18 2.85
N GLY A 34 -4.12 8.70 2.60
CA GLY A 34 -4.39 7.28 2.41
C GLY A 34 -4.04 6.79 1.00
N PHE A 35 -3.72 5.50 0.87
CA PHE A 35 -3.58 4.77 -0.40
C PHE A 35 -2.46 5.23 -1.34
N LYS A 36 -1.68 6.26 -0.98
CA LYS A 36 -0.59 6.79 -1.82
C LYS A 36 0.49 5.74 -2.10
N ASP A 37 0.85 4.98 -1.07
CA ASP A 37 1.79 3.86 -1.13
C ASP A 37 1.19 2.66 -1.88
N THR A 38 -0.08 2.32 -1.63
CA THR A 38 -0.80 1.26 -2.35
C THR A 38 -0.86 1.55 -3.85
N ASP A 39 -1.33 2.73 -4.27
CA ASP A 39 -1.38 3.14 -5.68
C ASP A 39 0.00 3.13 -6.35
N PHE A 40 1.03 3.58 -5.63
CA PHE A 40 2.41 3.57 -6.12
C PHE A 40 2.91 2.14 -6.37
N CYS A 41 2.78 1.24 -5.40
CA CYS A 41 3.19 -0.15 -5.54
C CYS A 41 2.45 -0.85 -6.69
N LEU A 42 1.14 -0.62 -6.85
CA LEU A 42 0.37 -1.19 -7.96
C LEU A 42 0.81 -0.66 -9.33
N ARG A 43 1.18 0.61 -9.44
CA ARG A 43 1.77 1.17 -10.67
C ARG A 43 3.15 0.59 -10.99
N VAL A 44 3.99 0.45 -9.97
CA VAL A 44 5.31 -0.21 -10.08
C VAL A 44 5.14 -1.65 -10.57
N TRP A 45 4.13 -2.36 -10.06
CA TRP A 45 3.80 -3.71 -10.51
C TRP A 45 3.30 -3.74 -11.96
N LYS A 46 2.38 -2.84 -12.35
CA LYS A 46 1.94 -2.69 -13.75
C LYS A 46 3.08 -2.33 -14.71
N ALA A 47 4.12 -1.66 -14.23
CA ALA A 47 5.34 -1.36 -14.99
C ALA A 47 6.32 -2.56 -15.09
N GLY A 48 5.96 -3.72 -14.55
CA GLY A 48 6.73 -4.98 -14.67
C GLY A 48 7.68 -5.26 -13.50
N TYR A 49 7.72 -4.40 -12.48
CA TYR A 49 8.59 -4.58 -11.32
C TYR A 49 7.90 -5.37 -10.19
N ARG A 50 8.63 -5.58 -9.10
CA ARG A 50 8.17 -6.31 -7.91
C ARG A 50 8.40 -5.47 -6.66
N THR A 51 7.47 -5.57 -5.73
CA THR A 51 7.63 -5.04 -4.38
C THR A 51 8.11 -6.19 -3.48
N ILE A 52 9.26 -6.01 -2.84
CA ILE A 52 9.88 -7.03 -1.99
C ILE A 52 9.95 -6.50 -0.57
N PHE A 53 9.47 -7.30 0.38
CA PHE A 53 9.71 -7.07 1.80
C PHE A 53 11.02 -7.75 2.22
N THR A 54 11.81 -7.08 3.05
CA THR A 54 13.02 -7.64 3.66
C THR A 54 12.91 -7.57 5.18
N PRO A 55 13.10 -8.70 5.90
CA PRO A 55 13.10 -8.69 7.36
C PRO A 55 14.44 -8.22 7.95
N TYR A 56 15.46 -7.95 7.11
CA TYR A 56 16.80 -7.57 7.57
C TYR A 56 16.95 -6.07 7.85
N ALA A 57 15.93 -5.27 7.55
CA ALA A 57 15.88 -3.84 7.86
C ALA A 57 14.70 -3.60 8.81
N GLU A 58 15.02 -3.21 10.05
CA GLU A 58 14.03 -3.00 11.10
C GLU A 58 13.98 -1.52 11.50
N LEU A 59 12.78 -0.94 11.47
CA LEU A 59 12.53 0.45 11.83
C LEU A 59 11.26 0.54 12.69
N TYR A 60 11.27 1.44 13.66
CA TYR A 60 10.08 1.77 14.44
C TYR A 60 9.24 2.83 13.74
N HIS A 61 7.99 2.49 13.45
CA HIS A 61 7.00 3.43 12.93
C HIS A 61 5.95 3.72 13.99
N TYR A 62 6.00 4.91 14.58
CA TYR A 62 5.00 5.39 15.54
C TYR A 62 3.74 5.85 14.81
N VAL A 63 2.85 4.89 14.54
CA VAL A 63 1.65 5.09 13.74
C VAL A 63 0.76 6.17 14.36
N PHE A 64 0.20 7.05 13.51
CA PHE A 64 -0.70 8.16 13.87
C PHE A 64 -0.08 9.29 14.70
N ASN A 65 1.21 9.25 15.04
CA ASN A 65 1.83 10.27 15.89
C ASN A 65 1.79 11.68 15.25
N SER A 66 2.05 11.76 13.94
CA SER A 66 2.07 13.05 13.22
C SER A 66 0.70 13.49 12.71
N TYR A 67 -0.15 12.54 12.29
CA TYR A 67 -1.39 12.85 11.56
C TYR A 67 -2.68 12.50 12.32
N GLY A 68 -2.59 11.80 13.45
CA GLY A 68 -3.77 11.29 14.17
C GLY A 68 -4.56 10.27 13.36
N ARG A 69 -5.71 9.86 13.91
CA ARG A 69 -6.64 8.94 13.23
C ARG A 69 -7.55 9.69 12.25
N GLU A 70 -8.05 8.98 11.26
CA GLU A 70 -8.95 9.54 10.25
C GLU A 70 -10.31 9.94 10.86
N GLU A 71 -10.75 9.23 11.89
CA GLU A 71 -12.02 9.50 12.59
C GLU A 71 -11.92 10.67 13.57
N ALA A 72 -10.74 11.28 13.74
CA ALA A 72 -10.52 12.33 14.73
C ALA A 72 -11.30 13.63 14.41
N ASN A 73 -11.64 13.88 13.14
CA ASN A 73 -12.51 14.99 12.74
C ASN A 73 -13.21 14.72 11.40
N GLU A 74 -14.28 15.47 11.13
CA GLU A 74 -15.11 15.30 9.94
C GLU A 74 -14.36 15.57 8.63
N GLU A 75 -13.41 16.51 8.61
CA GLU A 75 -12.64 16.84 7.43
C GLU A 75 -11.74 15.67 7.00
N LYS A 76 -11.02 15.07 7.95
CA LYS A 76 -10.19 13.87 7.73
C LYS A 76 -11.04 12.70 7.29
N LEU A 77 -12.17 12.47 7.97
CA LEU A 77 -13.10 11.41 7.60
C LEU A 77 -13.64 11.59 6.17
N ARG A 78 -13.98 12.83 5.78
CA ARG A 78 -14.42 13.16 4.42
C ARG A 78 -13.31 12.90 3.40
N ARG A 79 -12.08 13.35 3.68
CA ARG A 79 -10.91 13.06 2.83
C ARG A 79 -10.71 11.56 2.67
N TRP A 80 -10.68 10.81 3.77
CA TRP A 80 -10.52 9.35 3.76
C TRP A 80 -11.55 8.67 2.86
N LYS A 81 -12.83 9.05 2.96
CA LYS A 81 -13.89 8.54 2.08
C LYS A 81 -13.66 8.90 0.61
N CYS A 82 -13.24 10.13 0.31
CA CYS A 82 -12.92 10.55 -1.06
C CYS A 82 -11.73 9.78 -1.63
N GLU A 83 -10.65 9.60 -0.86
CA GLU A 83 -9.47 8.84 -1.27
C GLU A 83 -9.81 7.36 -1.46
N GLN A 84 -10.61 6.77 -0.58
CA GLN A 84 -11.10 5.40 -0.73
C GLN A 84 -11.91 5.23 -2.03
N ALA A 85 -12.85 6.14 -2.31
CA ALA A 85 -13.64 6.10 -3.54
C ALA A 85 -12.77 6.26 -4.79
N LEU A 86 -11.79 7.16 -4.76
CA LEU A 86 -10.83 7.35 -5.84
C LEU A 86 -10.00 6.08 -6.08
N PHE A 87 -9.52 5.45 -5.00
CA PHE A 87 -8.75 4.21 -5.08
C PHE A 87 -9.57 3.08 -5.69
N MET A 88 -10.81 2.89 -5.24
CA MET A 88 -11.74 1.90 -5.78
C MET A 88 -12.06 2.12 -7.26
N GLN A 89 -12.26 3.38 -7.68
CA GLN A 89 -12.49 3.72 -9.07
C GLN A 89 -11.26 3.41 -9.96
N ARG A 90 -10.06 3.59 -9.41
CA ARG A 90 -8.80 3.46 -10.16
C ARG A 90 -8.30 2.02 -10.28
N TRP A 91 -8.61 1.19 -9.29
CA TRP A 91 -8.12 -0.18 -9.16
C TRP A 91 -9.25 -1.21 -8.95
N PRO A 92 -10.34 -1.17 -9.75
CA PRO A 92 -11.51 -2.04 -9.54
C PRO A 92 -11.16 -3.54 -9.61
N GLU A 93 -10.14 -3.91 -10.39
CA GLU A 93 -9.73 -5.30 -10.57
C GLU A 93 -9.27 -5.98 -9.27
N TYR A 94 -8.73 -5.20 -8.31
CA TYR A 94 -8.26 -5.71 -7.02
C TYR A 94 -9.38 -5.89 -5.99
N PHE A 95 -10.59 -5.38 -6.28
CA PHE A 95 -11.78 -5.58 -5.46
C PHE A 95 -12.66 -6.73 -5.96
N VAL A 96 -12.41 -7.21 -7.17
CA VAL A 96 -13.13 -8.33 -7.80
C VAL A 96 -12.27 -9.61 -7.79
N GLY A 97 -10.95 -9.47 -7.86
CA GLY A 97 -9.99 -10.57 -7.83
C GLY A 97 -9.43 -10.89 -6.44
N LYS A 98 -8.62 -11.94 -6.36
CA LYS A 98 -7.75 -12.22 -5.20
C LYS A 98 -6.38 -11.60 -5.44
N ASP A 99 -5.72 -11.18 -4.35
CA ASP A 99 -4.32 -10.75 -4.41
C ASP A 99 -3.44 -11.91 -4.94
N PRO A 100 -2.70 -11.73 -6.06
CA PRO A 100 -1.85 -12.78 -6.63
C PRO A 100 -0.73 -13.28 -5.72
N TRP A 101 -0.31 -12.46 -4.74
CA TRP A 101 0.75 -12.78 -3.80
C TRP A 101 0.23 -13.38 -2.49
N LEU A 102 -1.10 -13.49 -2.33
CA LEU A 102 -1.68 -14.22 -1.22
C LEU A 102 -1.61 -15.72 -1.47
N ASN A 103 -0.97 -16.45 -0.56
CA ASN A 103 -0.95 -17.91 -0.60
C ASN A 103 -2.38 -18.46 -0.41
N SER A 104 -2.85 -19.28 -1.34
CA SER A 104 -4.19 -19.87 -1.30
C SER A 104 -4.45 -20.77 -0.09
N ASN A 105 -3.40 -21.22 0.58
CA ASN A 105 -3.48 -22.05 1.79
C ASN A 105 -3.54 -21.22 3.08
N LEU A 106 -3.41 -19.89 3.01
CA LEU A 106 -3.45 -19.01 4.18
C LEU A 106 -4.76 -18.22 4.19
N SER A 107 -5.31 -18.01 5.38
CA SER A 107 -6.53 -17.21 5.54
C SER A 107 -6.27 -15.74 5.20
N SER A 108 -7.11 -15.18 4.32
CA SER A 108 -7.13 -13.74 4.01
C SER A 108 -7.69 -12.90 5.16
N GLU A 109 -8.35 -13.51 6.14
CA GLU A 109 -9.00 -12.82 7.27
C GLU A 109 -8.15 -12.84 8.55
N SER A 110 -7.02 -13.55 8.54
CA SER A 110 -6.09 -13.60 9.66
C SER A 110 -4.97 -12.58 9.46
N GLY A 111 -4.86 -11.59 10.35
CA GLY A 111 -3.82 -10.56 10.30
C GLY A 111 -2.38 -11.07 10.42
N TYR A 112 -2.20 -12.36 10.74
CA TYR A 112 -0.90 -13.04 10.81
C TYR A 112 -0.69 -14.07 9.70
N PHE A 113 -1.65 -14.21 8.78
CA PHE A 113 -1.68 -15.31 7.80
C PHE A 113 -1.51 -16.68 8.48
N ALA A 114 -1.97 -16.81 9.73
CA ALA A 114 -2.00 -18.09 10.43
C ALA A 114 -3.12 -18.95 9.84
N LEU A 115 -2.88 -20.27 9.79
CA LEU A 115 -3.86 -21.29 9.38
C LEU A 115 -5.11 -21.25 10.26
#